data_AF-A0A1S3ZBP8-F1
#
_entry.id   AF-A0A1S3ZBP8-F1
#
_cell.length_a   1.000
_cell.length_b   1.000
_cell.length_c   1.000
_cell.angle_alpha   90.00
_cell.angle_beta   90.00
_cell.angle_gamma   90.00
#
_symmetry.space_group_name_H-M   'P 1'
#
loop_
_entity.id
_entity.type
_entity.pdbx_description
1 polymer ?
#
loop_
_entity_poly.entity_id
_entity_poly.type
_entity_poly.pdbx_seq_one_letter_code
_entity_poly.pdbx_strand_id
1 'polypeptide(L)'
;MTFAGKDEEEGVEVIPAPLLGLEREEDLKGNYVKLGGDELEKEEKNGFFGGGGCNCMGASSSGLGYEGKSSSRCWSLWWWAKLVLLLIFVGVLAVVFLKWVGPFFMDKEIIPILNWETRTFSTPVLAVLVYASVAIFPTLILPSTPSMWVAGMTFGYGYGFLLIIGALPIGVSLPYFIGHLFHHRIQSWIERYPKNASIIRLAGEGNWFNQARAVALIRISPFPYIVYNYCAMATGVKYGPYLLGTLVGMVPEIFVTIYT
;
A
#
# COMPACT_ATOMS: atom_id res chain seq x y z
N MET A 1 -10.41 10.53 80.42
CA MET A 1 -10.10 11.92 80.03
C MET A 1 -9.39 11.86 78.70
N THR A 2 -9.83 12.42 77.58
CA THR A 2 -11.03 13.17 77.21
C THR A 2 -11.02 13.14 75.66
N PHE A 3 -12.17 12.89 75.04
CA PHE A 3 -12.38 13.11 73.61
C PHE A 3 -12.50 14.60 73.32
N ALA A 4 -11.97 15.06 72.19
CA ALA A 4 -12.38 16.30 71.55
C ALA A 4 -12.18 16.16 70.03
N GLY A 5 -13.26 15.81 69.34
CA GLY A 5 -13.44 16.19 67.94
C GLY A 5 -13.90 17.64 67.86
N LYS A 6 -13.60 18.29 66.75
CA LYS A 6 -14.41 19.40 66.27
C LYS A 6 -14.31 19.48 64.75
N ASP A 7 -15.47 19.27 64.17
CA ASP A 7 -15.88 19.44 62.79
C ASP A 7 -15.96 20.93 62.42
N GLU A 8 -15.88 21.24 61.13
CA GLU A 8 -16.53 22.37 60.42
C GLU A 8 -16.31 22.07 58.91
N GLU A 9 -17.33 21.54 58.20
CA GLU A 9 -18.33 22.30 57.39
C GLU A 9 -17.69 22.91 56.13
N GLU A 10 -18.17 22.80 54.89
CA GLU A 10 -19.42 22.48 54.18
C GLU A 10 -18.98 22.24 52.70
N GLY A 11 -19.69 21.58 51.78
CA GLY A 11 -21.09 21.24 51.75
C GLY A 11 -21.50 20.67 50.38
N VAL A 12 -22.77 20.25 50.37
CA VAL A 12 -23.75 20.28 49.28
C VAL A 12 -23.57 19.26 48.15
N GLU A 13 -24.56 18.48 47.69
CA GLU A 13 -25.88 18.01 48.14
C GLU A 13 -26.31 17.03 47.03
N VAL A 14 -26.86 15.87 47.37
CA VAL A 14 -27.22 14.78 46.44
C VAL A 14 -28.73 14.60 46.40
N ILE A 15 -29.39 14.79 45.25
CA ILE A 15 -30.73 14.21 44.95
C ILE A 15 -30.91 14.02 43.40
N PRO A 16 -31.83 13.18 42.85
CA PRO A 16 -31.51 11.98 42.06
C PRO A 16 -32.18 11.89 40.64
N ALA A 17 -32.00 10.75 39.95
CA ALA A 17 -32.48 10.40 38.58
C ALA A 17 -34.02 10.27 38.40
N PRO A 18 -34.57 10.23 37.17
CA PRO A 18 -34.92 8.93 36.54
C PRO A 18 -34.98 8.83 34.98
N LEU A 19 -35.05 7.58 34.49
CA LEU A 19 -35.32 7.05 33.14
C LEU A 19 -36.74 7.34 32.60
N LEU A 20 -36.93 7.61 31.28
CA LEU A 20 -38.02 7.04 30.43
C LEU A 20 -38.08 7.60 28.98
N GLY A 21 -38.42 6.71 28.02
CA GLY A 21 -39.01 7.01 26.69
C GLY A 21 -37.99 7.21 25.56
N LEU A 22 -37.80 6.35 24.55
CA LEU A 22 -38.76 5.84 23.55
C LEU A 22 -39.67 6.93 22.97
N GLU A 23 -39.14 7.70 22.01
CA GLU A 23 -39.94 8.14 20.86
C GLU A 23 -39.20 7.82 19.55
N ARG A 24 -39.96 7.18 18.69
CA ARG A 24 -39.68 6.71 17.35
C ARG A 24 -40.36 7.70 16.41
N GLU A 25 -39.73 7.88 15.25
CA GLU A 25 -40.32 8.33 13.98
C GLU A 25 -40.63 9.82 13.77
N GLU A 26 -40.27 10.22 12.55
CA GLU A 26 -40.76 11.36 11.76
C GLU A 26 -40.16 12.73 12.09
N ASP A 27 -38.98 13.02 11.51
CA ASP A 27 -38.82 14.24 10.70
C ASP A 27 -37.42 14.30 10.06
N LEU A 28 -37.28 13.73 8.87
CA LEU A 28 -36.31 14.21 7.88
C LEU A 28 -36.74 13.79 6.46
N LYS A 29 -38.00 14.06 6.11
CA LYS A 29 -38.51 13.94 4.73
C LYS A 29 -38.26 15.25 3.98
N GLY A 30 -36.97 15.56 3.79
CA GLY A 30 -36.52 16.68 2.96
C GLY A 30 -36.19 16.22 1.54
N ASN A 31 -37.11 16.47 0.61
CA ASN A 31 -36.91 16.65 -0.84
C ASN A 31 -35.85 15.78 -1.55
N TYR A 32 -36.28 14.63 -2.08
CA TYR A 32 -35.68 14.08 -3.31
C TYR A 32 -36.58 14.44 -4.48
N VAL A 33 -36.27 15.56 -5.13
CA VAL A 33 -36.86 15.92 -6.42
C VAL A 33 -36.28 14.99 -7.48
N LYS A 34 -37.19 14.26 -8.13
CA LYS A 34 -36.97 13.43 -9.30
C LYS A 34 -36.65 14.33 -10.50
N LEU A 35 -35.42 14.30 -11.00
CA LEU A 35 -35.07 14.90 -12.30
C LEU A 35 -34.52 13.82 -13.21
N GLY A 36 -35.36 13.38 -14.14
CA GLY A 36 -34.90 12.74 -15.35
C GLY A 36 -34.46 13.79 -16.37
N GLY A 37 -33.67 13.34 -17.34
CA GLY A 37 -33.68 13.85 -18.71
C GLY A 37 -33.02 15.21 -18.94
N ASP A 38 -31.86 15.13 -19.56
CA ASP A 38 -31.41 15.97 -20.68
C ASP A 38 -31.01 17.44 -20.44
N GLU A 39 -29.81 17.71 -20.97
CA GLU A 39 -29.35 18.96 -21.59
C GLU A 39 -29.27 20.23 -20.74
N LEU A 40 -28.03 20.66 -20.46
CA LEU A 40 -27.38 21.82 -21.11
C LEU A 40 -26.25 22.35 -20.22
N GLU A 41 -25.00 22.15 -20.68
CA GLU A 41 -23.89 23.02 -20.30
C GLU A 41 -24.03 24.37 -21.01
N LYS A 42 -23.94 25.45 -20.24
CA LYS A 42 -23.36 26.75 -20.67
C LYS A 42 -22.82 27.46 -19.44
N GLU A 43 -21.50 27.62 -19.42
CA GLU A 43 -20.76 28.89 -19.57
C GLU A 43 -20.57 29.66 -18.26
N GLU A 44 -19.32 29.66 -17.77
CA GLU A 44 -18.63 30.90 -17.40
C GLU A 44 -17.13 30.64 -17.18
N LYS A 45 -16.28 31.30 -17.98
CA LYS A 45 -15.17 32.13 -17.47
C LYS A 45 -14.44 32.84 -18.61
N ASN A 46 -14.61 34.17 -18.60
CA ASN A 46 -13.87 35.18 -19.36
C ASN A 46 -12.37 35.15 -19.04
N GLY A 47 -11.54 35.55 -20.02
CA GLY A 47 -10.18 35.99 -19.73
C GLY A 47 -9.18 36.07 -20.89
N PHE A 48 -9.31 37.11 -21.73
CA PHE A 48 -8.21 38.00 -22.15
C PHE A 48 -7.25 37.64 -23.32
N PHE A 49 -6.92 38.71 -24.07
CA PHE A 49 -6.10 38.88 -25.30
C PHE A 49 -6.71 38.33 -26.61
N GLY A 50 -6.99 39.11 -27.67
CA GLY A 50 -6.56 40.45 -28.06
C GLY A 50 -5.76 40.36 -29.37
N GLY A 51 -6.37 40.71 -30.50
CA GLY A 51 -5.62 41.01 -31.73
C GLY A 51 -6.31 40.72 -33.07
N GLY A 52 -6.64 41.81 -33.78
CA GLY A 52 -6.42 41.94 -35.23
C GLY A 52 -7.41 41.27 -36.18
N GLY A 53 -8.30 42.07 -36.78
CA GLY A 53 -9.32 41.59 -37.71
C GLY A 53 -8.88 41.39 -39.17
N CYS A 54 -9.82 40.88 -39.98
CA CYS A 54 -10.13 41.38 -41.32
C CYS A 54 -11.42 40.72 -41.84
N ASN A 55 -12.29 41.54 -42.41
CA ASN A 55 -13.53 41.17 -43.08
C ASN A 55 -13.26 40.48 -44.42
N CYS A 56 -14.08 39.50 -44.80
CA CYS A 56 -14.45 39.24 -46.20
C CYS A 56 -15.89 38.70 -46.26
N MET A 57 -16.76 39.41 -46.99
CA MET A 57 -18.10 38.98 -47.40
C MET A 57 -18.03 37.77 -48.35
N GLY A 58 -19.06 36.92 -48.37
CA GLY A 58 -19.22 35.97 -49.47
C GLY A 58 -20.27 34.86 -49.28
N ALA A 59 -21.51 35.19 -49.68
CA ALA A 59 -22.48 34.33 -50.37
C ALA A 59 -22.95 32.99 -49.76
N SER A 60 -24.27 32.92 -49.61
CA SER A 60 -25.09 31.71 -49.54
C SER A 60 -24.77 30.69 -50.64
N SER A 61 -24.69 29.42 -50.26
CA SER A 61 -25.35 28.34 -51.01
C SER A 61 -25.51 27.11 -50.12
N SER A 62 -26.77 26.73 -49.93
CA SER A 62 -27.23 25.43 -49.46
C SER A 62 -26.56 24.26 -50.18
N GLY A 63 -26.05 23.30 -49.41
CA GLY A 63 -25.52 22.02 -49.91
C GLY A 63 -25.60 20.96 -48.82
N LEU A 64 -26.35 19.90 -49.12
CA LEU A 64 -26.62 18.72 -48.30
C LEU A 64 -25.34 17.95 -47.90
N GLY A 65 -25.41 17.37 -46.70
CA GLY A 65 -24.78 16.09 -46.36
C GLY A 65 -23.33 16.14 -45.89
N TYR A 66 -23.12 15.85 -44.60
CA TYR A 66 -22.50 14.61 -44.12
C TYR A 66 -22.18 14.77 -42.62
N GLU A 67 -22.82 13.92 -41.80
CA GLU A 67 -22.52 13.79 -40.37
C GLU A 67 -21.06 13.41 -40.15
N GLY A 68 -20.26 14.38 -39.70
CA GLY A 68 -18.88 14.18 -39.25
C GLY A 68 -18.80 13.62 -37.82
N LYS A 69 -19.50 12.53 -37.51
CA LYS A 69 -19.41 11.84 -36.20
C LYS A 69 -18.28 10.80 -36.20
N SER A 70 -17.08 11.17 -36.65
CA SER A 70 -15.92 10.25 -36.77
C SER A 70 -14.57 10.82 -36.34
N SER A 71 -14.52 11.99 -35.69
CA SER A 71 -13.22 12.59 -35.30
C SER A 71 -12.73 12.17 -33.89
N SER A 72 -13.63 11.96 -32.92
CA SER A 72 -13.22 11.65 -31.54
C SER A 72 -12.72 10.21 -31.32
N ARG A 73 -13.17 9.26 -32.15
CA ARG A 73 -12.83 7.84 -32.02
C ARG A 73 -11.43 7.52 -32.57
N CYS A 74 -11.01 8.19 -33.64
CA CYS A 74 -9.73 7.98 -34.30
C CYS A 74 -8.55 8.52 -33.46
N TRP A 75 -8.76 9.64 -32.76
CA TRP A 75 -7.76 10.22 -31.86
C TRP A 75 -7.55 9.36 -30.60
N SER A 76 -8.63 8.77 -30.07
CA SER A 76 -8.56 7.81 -28.97
C SER A 76 -7.77 6.55 -29.37
N LEU A 77 -8.06 5.97 -30.54
CA LEU A 77 -7.36 4.77 -31.04
C LEU A 77 -5.87 5.00 -31.27
N TRP A 78 -5.48 6.18 -31.77
CA TRP A 78 -4.07 6.53 -31.96
C TRP A 78 -3.33 6.70 -30.63
N TRP A 79 -4.00 7.23 -29.60
CA TRP A 79 -3.46 7.33 -28.24
C TRP A 79 -3.24 5.96 -27.61
N TRP A 80 -4.19 5.03 -27.78
CA TRP A 80 -4.05 3.63 -27.34
C TRP A 80 -2.93 2.90 -28.09
N ALA A 81 -2.80 3.10 -29.41
CA ALA A 81 -1.70 2.51 -30.18
C ALA A 81 -0.31 2.99 -29.69
N LYS A 82 -0.20 4.29 -29.36
CA LYS A 82 1.03 4.87 -28.79
C LYS A 82 1.35 4.31 -27.40
N LEU A 83 0.33 4.11 -26.56
CA LEU A 83 0.46 3.47 -25.25
C LEU A 83 0.94 2.00 -25.38
N VAL A 84 0.34 1.23 -26.29
CA VAL A 84 0.74 -0.15 -26.56
C VAL A 84 2.18 -0.24 -27.06
N LEU A 85 2.58 0.63 -28.00
CA LEU A 85 3.96 0.70 -28.49
C LEU A 85 4.95 1.01 -27.37
N LEU A 86 4.61 1.95 -26.47
CA LEU A 86 5.45 2.30 -25.32
C LEU A 86 5.57 1.13 -24.34
N LEU A 87 4.46 0.43 -24.04
CA LEU A 87 4.49 -0.77 -23.20
C LEU A 87 5.34 -1.88 -23.80
N ILE A 88 5.26 -2.10 -25.12
CA ILE A 88 6.10 -3.08 -25.81
C ILE A 88 7.57 -2.67 -25.72
N PHE A 89 7.89 -1.40 -25.97
CA PHE A 89 9.27 -0.91 -25.89
C PHE A 89 9.85 -1.05 -24.47
N VAL A 90 9.07 -0.67 -23.45
CA VAL A 90 9.45 -0.87 -22.03
C VAL A 90 9.60 -2.36 -21.71
N GLY A 91 8.70 -3.20 -22.21
CA GLY A 91 8.78 -4.65 -22.04
C GLY A 91 10.05 -5.25 -22.67
N VAL A 92 10.41 -4.84 -23.88
CA VAL A 92 11.64 -5.29 -24.56
C VAL A 92 12.88 -4.82 -23.78
N LEU A 93 12.91 -3.57 -23.33
CA LEU A 93 13.99 -3.06 -22.49
C LEU A 93 14.11 -3.85 -21.18
N ALA A 94 12.98 -4.17 -20.53
CA ALA A 94 12.97 -4.99 -19.33
C ALA A 94 13.51 -6.40 -19.60
N VAL A 95 13.15 -7.02 -20.72
CA VAL A 95 13.67 -8.35 -21.11
C VAL A 95 15.17 -8.30 -21.39
N VAL A 96 15.66 -7.29 -22.12
CA VAL A 96 17.10 -7.12 -22.38
C VAL A 96 17.85 -6.91 -21.07
N PHE A 97 17.33 -6.06 -20.18
CA PHE A 97 17.90 -5.83 -18.86
C PHE A 97 17.94 -7.11 -18.02
N LEU A 98 16.84 -7.84 -17.96
CA LEU A 98 16.75 -9.12 -17.24
C LEU A 98 17.67 -10.19 -17.83
N LYS A 99 17.93 -10.18 -19.14
CA LYS A 99 18.77 -11.19 -19.80
C LYS A 99 20.26 -10.85 -19.75
N TRP A 100 20.63 -9.57 -19.69
CA TRP A 100 22.03 -9.14 -19.72
C TRP A 100 22.53 -8.61 -18.38
N VAL A 101 21.79 -7.69 -17.77
CA VAL A 101 22.22 -7.03 -16.53
C VAL A 101 21.98 -7.92 -15.31
N GLY A 102 20.85 -8.65 -15.29
CA GLY A 102 20.53 -9.59 -14.21
C GLY A 102 21.62 -10.66 -13.99
N PRO A 103 21.94 -11.49 -15.01
CA PRO A 103 22.95 -12.54 -14.88
C PRO A 103 24.33 -11.97 -14.61
N PHE A 104 24.69 -10.84 -15.23
CA PHE A 104 25.97 -10.20 -15.00
C PHE A 104 26.16 -9.81 -13.52
N PHE A 105 25.17 -9.19 -12.89
CA PHE A 105 25.27 -8.80 -11.48
C PHE A 105 25.25 -10.00 -10.53
N MET A 106 24.43 -11.02 -10.83
CA MET A 106 24.37 -12.26 -10.06
C MET A 106 25.70 -13.03 -10.09
N ASP A 107 26.24 -13.26 -11.29
CA ASP A 107 27.46 -14.07 -11.47
C ASP A 107 28.72 -13.36 -10.98
N LYS A 108 28.74 -12.02 -11.03
CA LYS A 108 29.94 -11.24 -10.67
C LYS A 108 30.01 -10.84 -9.20
N GLU A 109 28.89 -10.45 -8.61
CA GLU A 109 28.89 -9.86 -7.26
C GLU A 109 28.22 -10.77 -6.24
N ILE A 110 27.00 -11.23 -6.53
CA ILE A 110 26.16 -11.93 -5.53
C ILE A 110 26.62 -13.39 -5.32
N ILE A 111 26.77 -14.18 -6.38
CA ILE A 111 27.14 -15.60 -6.24
C ILE A 111 28.54 -15.77 -5.61
N PRO A 112 29.57 -14.99 -6.00
CA PRO A 112 30.88 -15.11 -5.38
C PRO A 112 30.88 -14.74 -3.90
N ILE A 113 30.14 -13.70 -3.50
CA ILE A 113 30.09 -13.28 -2.09
C ILE A 113 29.33 -14.30 -1.23
N LEU A 114 28.22 -14.87 -1.73
CA LEU A 114 27.49 -15.94 -1.06
C LEU A 114 28.35 -17.20 -0.89
N ASN A 115 29.08 -17.59 -1.93
CA ASN A 115 29.98 -18.74 -1.87
C ASN A 115 31.15 -18.51 -0.92
N TRP A 116 31.69 -17.30 -0.89
CA TRP A 116 32.74 -16.93 0.07
C TRP A 116 32.22 -16.99 1.50
N GLU A 117 31.03 -16.44 1.77
CA GLU A 117 30.40 -16.47 3.10
C GLU A 117 30.17 -17.90 3.59
N THR A 118 29.60 -18.74 2.73
CA THR A 118 29.30 -20.16 3.04
C THR A 118 30.56 -20.99 3.28
N ARG A 119 31.69 -20.67 2.61
CA ARG A 119 32.97 -21.37 2.80
C ARG A 119 33.79 -20.84 3.97
N THR A 120 33.63 -19.57 4.30
CA THR A 120 34.45 -18.90 5.32
C THR A 120 33.94 -19.20 6.73
N PHE A 121 32.62 -19.26 6.92
CA PHE A 121 32.01 -19.45 8.22
C PHE A 121 31.61 -20.90 8.48
N SER A 122 31.69 -21.32 9.74
CA SER A 122 31.14 -22.60 10.16
C SER A 122 29.61 -22.56 10.16
N THR A 123 28.99 -23.72 9.96
CA THR A 123 27.53 -23.90 9.91
C THR A 123 26.75 -23.20 11.04
N PRO A 124 27.14 -23.29 12.33
CA PRO A 124 26.40 -22.60 13.40
C PRO A 124 26.56 -21.06 13.34
N VAL A 125 27.73 -20.56 12.94
CA VAL A 125 27.95 -19.10 12.79
C VAL A 125 27.13 -18.57 11.64
N LEU A 126 27.11 -19.30 10.51
CA LEU A 126 26.30 -18.94 9.36
C LEU A 126 24.81 -18.92 9.68
N ALA A 127 24.32 -19.85 10.52
CA ALA A 127 22.92 -19.86 10.95
C ALA A 127 22.54 -18.57 11.68
N VAL A 128 23.42 -18.09 12.57
CA VAL A 128 23.22 -16.83 13.31
C VAL A 128 23.29 -15.63 12.36
N LEU A 129 24.24 -15.59 11.43
CA LEU A 129 24.37 -14.50 10.45
C LEU A 129 23.16 -14.41 9.52
N VAL A 130 22.70 -15.55 9.00
CA VAL A 130 21.49 -15.61 8.17
C VAL A 130 20.26 -15.20 8.98
N TYR A 131 20.11 -15.69 10.20
CA TYR A 131 18.98 -15.32 11.06
C TYR A 131 18.97 -13.82 11.36
N ALA A 132 20.12 -13.25 11.74
CA ALA A 132 20.27 -11.84 12.02
C ALA A 132 20.03 -10.97 10.78
N SER A 133 20.55 -11.36 9.61
CA SER A 133 20.33 -10.60 8.38
C SER A 133 18.86 -10.61 7.95
N VAL A 134 18.18 -11.76 7.97
CA VAL A 134 16.73 -11.83 7.69
C VAL A 134 15.92 -10.99 8.68
N ALA A 135 16.32 -10.93 9.95
CA ALA A 135 15.67 -10.13 10.97
C ALA A 135 15.97 -8.62 10.89
N ILE A 136 17.12 -8.20 10.38
CA ILE A 136 17.55 -6.79 10.43
C ILE A 136 17.37 -6.09 9.08
N PHE A 137 17.63 -6.78 7.97
CA PHE A 137 17.64 -6.17 6.63
C PHE A 137 16.31 -5.50 6.24
N PRO A 138 15.13 -6.06 6.53
CA PRO A 138 13.87 -5.40 6.25
C PRO A 138 13.72 -4.03 6.95
N THR A 139 14.37 -3.85 8.10
CA THR A 139 14.42 -2.59 8.86
C THR A 139 15.35 -1.56 8.23
N LEU A 140 16.37 -2.02 7.52
CA LEU A 140 17.33 -1.20 6.80
C LEU A 140 16.94 -0.97 5.33
N ILE A 141 15.75 -1.42 4.92
CA ILE A 141 15.29 -1.36 3.51
C ILE A 141 16.21 -2.19 2.58
N LEU A 142 16.96 -3.14 3.14
CA LEU A 142 17.83 -4.04 2.40
C LEU A 142 17.07 -5.31 2.01
N PRO A 143 17.34 -5.88 0.82
CA PRO A 143 16.74 -7.14 0.40
C PRO A 143 17.29 -8.29 1.23
N SER A 144 16.40 -9.08 1.85
CA SER A 144 16.78 -10.30 2.59
C SER A 144 16.94 -11.53 1.69
N THR A 145 16.60 -11.43 0.41
CA THR A 145 16.63 -12.53 -0.58
C THR A 145 17.98 -13.24 -0.64
N PRO A 146 19.14 -12.55 -0.69
CA PRO A 146 20.43 -13.24 -0.74
C PRO A 146 20.68 -14.11 0.51
N SER A 147 20.34 -13.62 1.69
CA SER A 147 20.45 -14.40 2.93
C SER A 147 19.51 -15.61 2.93
N MET A 148 18.30 -15.46 2.37
CA MET A 148 17.34 -16.57 2.26
C MET A 148 17.87 -17.67 1.32
N TRP A 149 18.57 -17.32 0.24
CA TRP A 149 19.26 -18.30 -0.61
C TRP A 149 20.37 -19.04 0.13
N VAL A 150 21.21 -18.33 0.89
CA VAL A 150 22.25 -18.97 1.73
C VAL A 150 21.63 -19.95 2.72
N ALA A 151 20.49 -19.58 3.32
CA ALA A 151 19.75 -20.45 4.23
C ALA A 151 19.34 -21.76 3.53
N GLY A 152 18.77 -21.64 2.34
CA GLY A 152 18.33 -22.78 1.52
C GLY A 152 19.47 -23.67 1.07
N MET A 153 20.55 -23.08 0.54
CA MET A 153 21.73 -23.80 0.05
C MET A 153 22.49 -24.52 1.17
N THR A 154 22.56 -23.93 2.37
CA THR A 154 23.39 -24.46 3.46
C THR A 154 22.64 -25.41 4.39
N PHE A 155 21.41 -25.08 4.77
CA PHE A 155 20.63 -25.85 5.75
C PHE A 155 19.57 -26.75 5.09
N GLY A 156 19.41 -26.65 3.78
CA GLY A 156 18.37 -27.34 3.03
C GLY A 156 16.98 -26.77 3.29
N TYR A 157 15.99 -27.38 2.63
CA TYR A 157 14.63 -26.85 2.57
C TYR A 157 13.94 -26.73 3.94
N GLY A 158 13.98 -27.81 4.75
CA GLY A 158 13.27 -27.84 6.04
C GLY A 158 13.86 -26.88 7.06
N TYR A 159 15.16 -27.02 7.34
CA TYR A 159 15.83 -26.18 8.35
C TYR A 159 16.01 -24.73 7.87
N GLY A 160 16.28 -24.49 6.59
CA GLY A 160 16.33 -23.15 6.02
C GLY A 160 14.98 -22.43 6.13
N PHE A 161 13.87 -23.12 5.83
CA PHE A 161 12.53 -22.58 6.03
C PHE A 161 12.25 -22.25 7.50
N LEU A 162 12.56 -23.17 8.42
CA LEU A 162 12.37 -22.95 9.86
C LEU A 162 13.20 -21.77 10.39
N LEU A 163 14.41 -21.60 9.88
CA LEU A 163 15.28 -20.47 10.24
C LEU A 163 14.69 -19.16 9.75
N ILE A 164 14.27 -19.09 8.48
CA ILE A 164 13.66 -17.88 7.89
C ILE A 164 12.35 -17.54 8.59
N ILE A 165 11.41 -18.48 8.70
CA ILE A 165 10.10 -18.23 9.33
C ILE A 165 10.24 -17.84 10.81
N GLY A 166 11.29 -18.30 11.50
CA GLY A 166 11.61 -17.88 12.86
C GLY A 166 12.23 -16.48 12.97
N ALA A 167 12.98 -16.04 11.95
CA ALA A 167 13.58 -14.70 11.90
C ALA A 167 12.58 -13.62 11.45
N LEU A 168 11.65 -14.00 10.56
CA LEU A 168 10.67 -13.09 9.96
C LEU A 168 9.85 -12.27 10.96
N PRO A 169 9.32 -12.83 12.07
CA PRO A 169 8.64 -12.06 13.09
C PRO A 169 9.44 -10.85 13.55
N ILE A 170 10.74 -11.01 13.82
CA ILE A 170 11.60 -9.93 14.28
C ILE A 170 11.74 -8.88 13.16
N GLY A 171 12.00 -9.33 11.93
CA GLY A 171 12.21 -8.45 10.78
C GLY A 171 11.00 -7.64 10.35
N VAL A 172 9.78 -8.14 10.59
CA VAL A 172 8.55 -7.39 10.25
C VAL A 172 8.05 -6.55 11.43
N SER A 173 8.43 -6.91 12.66
CA SER A 173 8.04 -6.19 13.87
C SER A 173 8.83 -4.90 14.04
N LEU A 174 10.13 -4.92 13.79
CA LEU A 174 10.98 -3.73 13.91
C LEU A 174 10.46 -2.54 13.07
N PRO A 175 10.22 -2.69 11.74
CA PRO A 175 9.60 -1.64 10.93
C PRO A 175 8.21 -1.21 11.40
N TYR A 176 7.40 -2.14 11.91
CA TYR A 176 6.06 -1.84 12.41
C TYR A 176 6.11 -0.89 13.61
N PHE A 177 7.01 -1.15 14.57
CA PHE A 177 7.20 -0.28 15.73
C PHE A 177 7.91 1.03 15.37
N ILE A 178 8.83 1.02 14.40
CA ILE A 178 9.40 2.27 13.87
C ILE A 178 8.29 3.10 13.20
N GLY A 179 7.43 2.47 12.41
CA GLY A 179 6.26 3.10 11.81
C GLY A 179 5.30 3.67 12.85
N HIS A 180 5.15 3.00 13.99
CA HIS A 180 4.39 3.50 15.14
C HIS A 180 4.95 4.84 15.65
N LEU A 181 6.27 4.97 15.79
CA LEU A 181 6.91 6.20 16.28
C LEU A 181 6.74 7.38 15.32
N PHE A 182 6.73 7.11 14.01
CA PHE A 182 6.61 8.14 12.97
C PHE A 182 5.22 8.21 12.32
N HIS A 183 4.18 7.72 13.01
CA HIS A 183 2.84 7.52 12.43
C HIS A 183 2.28 8.78 11.75
N HIS A 184 2.50 9.97 12.34
CA HIS A 184 1.96 11.22 11.82
C HIS A 184 2.61 11.61 10.50
N ARG A 185 3.93 11.39 10.36
CA ARG A 185 4.66 11.69 9.12
C ARG A 185 4.28 10.72 8.02
N ILE A 186 4.11 9.44 8.36
CA ILE A 186 3.72 8.38 7.43
C ILE A 186 2.29 8.63 6.92
N GLN A 187 1.35 8.98 7.81
CA GLN A 187 -0.02 9.34 7.44
C GLN A 187 -0.05 10.49 6.42
N SER A 188 0.61 11.61 6.72
CA SER A 188 0.68 12.75 5.80
C SER A 188 1.38 12.44 4.48
N TRP A 189 2.28 11.44 4.45
CA TRP A 189 2.94 10.99 3.22
C TRP A 189 2.02 10.08 2.38
N ILE A 190 1.31 9.15 3.01
CA ILE A 190 0.34 8.25 2.37
C ILE A 190 -0.80 9.05 1.73
N GLU A 191 -1.29 10.09 2.38
CA GLU A 191 -2.37 10.97 1.87
C GLU A 191 -2.03 11.64 0.53
N ARG A 192 -0.74 11.81 0.21
CA ARG A 192 -0.31 12.32 -1.11
C ARG A 192 -0.57 11.33 -2.26
N TYR A 193 -0.82 10.06 -1.94
CA TYR A 193 -1.07 8.97 -2.89
C TYR A 193 -2.40 8.28 -2.61
N PRO A 194 -3.54 8.91 -2.95
CA PRO A 194 -4.87 8.46 -2.53
C PRO A 194 -5.24 7.05 -2.99
N LYS A 195 -4.74 6.62 -4.16
CA LYS A 195 -4.98 5.26 -4.70
C LYS A 195 -4.36 4.15 -3.85
N ASN A 196 -3.17 4.40 -3.29
CA ASN A 196 -2.49 3.42 -2.46
C ASN A 196 -3.00 3.51 -1.01
N ALA A 197 -3.30 4.73 -0.55
CA ALA A 197 -3.85 4.99 0.77
C ALA A 197 -5.13 4.20 1.05
N SER A 198 -6.03 4.09 0.07
CA SER A 198 -7.28 3.33 0.22
C SER A 198 -7.01 1.84 0.44
N ILE A 199 -6.13 1.22 -0.35
CA ILE A 199 -5.79 -0.21 -0.21
C ILE A 199 -5.20 -0.50 1.17
N ILE A 200 -4.24 0.32 1.61
CA ILE A 200 -3.57 0.10 2.88
C ILE A 200 -4.55 0.37 4.05
N ARG A 201 -5.43 1.38 3.93
CA ARG A 201 -6.44 1.70 4.96
C ARG A 201 -7.53 0.64 5.07
N LEU A 202 -7.99 0.10 3.94
CA LEU A 202 -8.92 -1.05 3.91
C LEU A 202 -8.35 -2.27 4.62
N ALA A 203 -7.01 -2.42 4.65
CA ALA A 203 -6.38 -3.52 5.37
C ALA A 203 -6.55 -3.43 6.90
N GLY A 204 -6.73 -2.22 7.44
CA GLY A 204 -6.98 -1.98 8.87
C GLY A 204 -8.45 -2.05 9.27
N GLU A 205 -9.37 -2.09 8.31
CA GLU A 205 -10.80 -2.13 8.59
C GLU A 205 -11.28 -3.55 8.94
N GLY A 206 -12.26 -3.64 9.84
CA GLY A 206 -12.92 -4.89 10.22
C GLY A 206 -12.29 -5.65 11.39
N ASN A 207 -12.71 -6.91 11.54
CA ASN A 207 -12.33 -7.77 12.66
C ASN A 207 -10.87 -8.26 12.58
N TRP A 208 -10.33 -8.73 13.70
CA TRP A 208 -8.96 -9.26 13.82
C TRP A 208 -8.58 -10.26 12.71
N PHE A 209 -9.49 -11.18 12.36
CA PHE A 209 -9.25 -12.16 11.29
C PHE A 209 -9.27 -11.54 9.89
N ASN A 210 -10.15 -10.56 9.65
CA ASN A 210 -10.25 -9.86 8.37
C ASN A 210 -8.97 -9.05 8.11
N GLN A 211 -8.44 -8.40 9.14
CA GLN A 211 -7.16 -7.70 9.08
C GLN A 211 -6.02 -8.68 8.73
N ALA A 212 -5.96 -9.85 9.37
CA ALA A 212 -4.92 -10.85 9.09
C ALA A 212 -5.01 -11.37 7.64
N ARG A 213 -6.24 -11.63 7.16
CA ARG A 213 -6.48 -12.02 5.77
C ARG A 213 -6.08 -10.92 4.78
N ALA A 214 -6.42 -9.66 5.07
CA ALA A 214 -6.04 -8.54 4.22
C ALA A 214 -4.52 -8.40 4.14
N VAL A 215 -3.82 -8.50 5.26
CA VAL A 215 -2.35 -8.48 5.33
C VAL A 215 -1.76 -9.62 4.48
N ALA A 216 -2.25 -10.85 4.63
CA ALA A 216 -1.77 -11.99 3.86
C ALA A 216 -1.97 -11.80 2.36
N LEU A 217 -3.12 -11.28 1.95
CA LEU A 217 -3.40 -10.97 0.54
C LEU A 217 -2.47 -9.87 0.00
N ILE A 218 -2.17 -8.85 0.80
CA ILE A 218 -1.22 -7.79 0.41
C ILE A 218 0.18 -8.37 0.20
N ARG A 219 0.62 -9.33 1.04
CA ARG A 219 1.92 -10.00 0.88
C ARG A 219 2.01 -10.85 -0.37
N ILE A 220 0.91 -11.51 -0.75
CA ILE A 220 0.85 -12.32 -1.98
C ILE A 220 0.75 -11.42 -3.22
N SER A 221 0.18 -10.23 -3.07
CA SER A 221 0.06 -9.25 -4.15
C SER A 221 1.44 -8.67 -4.53
N PRO A 222 1.61 -8.15 -5.76
CA PRO A 222 2.84 -7.46 -6.18
C PRO A 222 3.01 -6.07 -5.53
N PHE A 223 2.37 -5.81 -4.39
CA PHE A 223 2.48 -4.55 -3.66
C PHE A 223 3.85 -4.44 -2.97
N PRO A 224 4.51 -3.27 -2.98
CA PRO A 224 5.84 -3.11 -2.37
C PRO A 224 5.84 -3.42 -0.87
N TYR A 225 6.36 -4.57 -0.50
CA TYR A 225 6.30 -5.10 0.87
C TYR A 225 7.04 -4.21 1.88
N ILE A 226 8.12 -3.56 1.45
CA ILE A 226 8.93 -2.64 2.27
C ILE A 226 8.08 -1.46 2.74
N VAL A 227 7.25 -0.89 1.85
CA VAL A 227 6.37 0.24 2.19
C VAL A 227 5.31 -0.22 3.19
N TYR A 228 4.72 -1.39 2.96
CA TYR A 228 3.68 -1.92 3.84
C TYR A 228 4.19 -2.19 5.27
N ASN A 229 5.42 -2.66 5.44
CA ASN A 229 6.03 -2.92 6.75
C ASN A 229 5.97 -1.71 7.71
N TYR A 230 6.17 -0.49 7.20
CA TYR A 230 6.10 0.74 8.00
C TYR A 230 4.69 1.31 8.06
N CYS A 231 3.90 1.15 6.99
CA CYS A 231 2.57 1.75 6.88
C CYS A 231 1.48 0.97 7.63
N ALA A 232 1.69 -0.33 7.92
CA ALA A 232 0.68 -1.19 8.53
C ALA A 232 0.11 -0.62 9.84
N MET A 233 0.97 -0.07 10.72
CA MET A 233 0.51 0.60 11.94
C MET A 233 -0.34 1.83 11.61
N ALA A 234 0.15 2.69 10.71
CA ALA A 234 -0.54 3.92 10.36
C ALA A 234 -1.98 3.61 9.91
N THR A 235 -2.18 2.50 9.21
CA THR A 235 -3.50 2.10 8.71
C THR A 235 -4.43 1.46 9.72
N GLY A 236 -4.04 1.38 10.99
CA GLY A 236 -4.90 0.85 12.07
C GLY A 236 -4.97 -0.67 12.14
N VAL A 237 -4.10 -1.38 11.40
CA VAL A 237 -3.94 -2.83 11.51
C VAL A 237 -3.33 -3.13 12.88
N LYS A 238 -3.96 -4.03 13.64
CA LYS A 238 -3.40 -4.46 14.93
C LYS A 238 -2.14 -5.30 14.69
N TYR A 239 -1.20 -5.26 15.64
CA TYR A 239 0.06 -6.01 15.53
C TYR A 239 -0.13 -7.53 15.39
N GLY A 240 -1.06 -8.13 16.14
CA GLY A 240 -1.34 -9.58 16.06
C GLY A 240 -1.78 -10.04 14.66
N PRO A 241 -2.84 -9.45 14.08
CA PRO A 241 -3.26 -9.71 12.70
C PRO A 241 -2.17 -9.44 11.68
N TYR A 242 -1.42 -8.36 11.84
CA TYR A 242 -0.29 -8.02 10.98
C TYR A 242 0.77 -9.14 10.97
N LEU A 243 1.16 -9.62 12.15
CA LEU A 243 2.18 -10.66 12.29
C LEU A 243 1.70 -11.99 11.69
N LEU A 244 0.49 -12.43 12.04
CA LEU A 244 -0.06 -13.69 11.56
C LEU A 244 -0.32 -13.67 10.05
N GLY A 245 -0.93 -12.59 9.56
CA GLY A 245 -1.17 -12.41 8.13
C GLY A 245 0.14 -12.38 7.34
N THR A 246 1.19 -11.76 7.89
CA THR A 246 2.51 -11.73 7.24
C THR A 246 3.16 -13.10 7.23
N LEU A 247 3.15 -13.83 8.34
CA LEU A 247 3.70 -15.18 8.41
C LEU A 247 3.03 -16.10 7.39
N VAL A 248 1.70 -16.10 7.32
CA VAL A 248 0.96 -16.93 6.36
C VAL A 248 1.17 -16.46 4.92
N GLY A 249 1.13 -15.15 4.69
CA GLY A 249 1.25 -14.57 3.35
C GLY A 249 2.63 -14.74 2.71
N MET A 250 3.69 -14.82 3.52
CA MET A 250 5.07 -14.95 3.02
C MET A 250 5.49 -16.43 2.82
N VAL A 251 4.75 -17.40 3.36
CA VAL A 251 5.08 -18.83 3.21
C VAL A 251 5.31 -19.25 1.75
N PRO A 252 4.43 -18.91 0.78
CA PRO A 252 4.66 -19.26 -0.62
C PRO A 252 5.94 -18.64 -1.19
N GLU A 253 6.22 -17.38 -0.85
CA GLU A 253 7.40 -16.65 -1.30
C GLU A 253 8.68 -17.28 -0.76
N ILE A 254 8.72 -17.63 0.53
CA ILE A 254 9.89 -18.27 1.16
C ILE A 254 10.17 -19.61 0.48
N PHE A 255 9.13 -20.41 0.20
CA PHE A 255 9.30 -21.68 -0.48
C PHE A 255 9.87 -21.53 -1.89
N VAL A 256 9.38 -20.57 -2.67
CA VAL A 256 9.92 -20.29 -4.02
C VAL A 256 11.36 -19.77 -3.93
N THR A 257 11.64 -18.92 -2.96
CA THR A 257 12.98 -18.31 -2.78
C THR A 257 14.02 -19.37 -2.46
N ILE A 258 13.71 -20.34 -1.59
CA ILE A 258 14.63 -21.44 -1.25
C ILE A 258 14.89 -22.38 -2.46
N TYR A 259 14.02 -22.38 -3.47
CA TYR A 259 14.15 -23.22 -4.67
C TYR A 259 14.91 -22.56 -5.83
N THR A 260 14.99 -21.22 -5.83
CA THR A 260 15.56 -20.44 -6.93
C THR A 260 17.07 -20.31 -6.79
#